data_AF-A0A976E833-F1
#
_entry.id   AF-A0A976E833-F1
#
_cell.length_a   1.000
_cell.length_b   1.000
_cell.length_c   1.000
_cell.angle_alpha   90.00
_cell.angle_beta   90.00
_cell.angle_gamma   90.00
#
_symmetry.space_group_name_H-M   'P 1'
#
loop_
_entity.id
_entity.type
_entity.pdbx_description
1 polymer ?
#
loop_
_entity_poly.entity_id
_entity_poly.type
_entity_poly.pdbx_seq_one_letter_code
_entity_poly.pdbx_strand_id
1 'polypeptide(L)'
;DHLEKTIRPALARGEVVITDRFADSTRVFQGLTRGDLSAIVDRLHDLMIGMEPDLTLLFDLDPAIGLARATARAGAELRFEDMGLDFQTKARAGFLALAKAHARFRVIDADADPDTVAARVRSTLAERLGTSLSTA
;
A
#
# COMPACT_ATOMS: atom_id res chain seq x y z
N ASP A 1 -1.89 16.21 8.46
CA ASP A 1 -3.17 16.79 8.01
C ASP A 1 -4.23 15.72 7.75
N HIS A 2 -4.04 14.82 6.78
CA HIS A 2 -5.03 13.78 6.44
C HIS A 2 -5.43 12.89 7.62
N LEU A 3 -4.48 12.50 8.47
CA LEU A 3 -4.75 11.69 9.66
C LEU A 3 -5.72 12.38 10.64
N GLU A 4 -5.37 13.60 11.05
CA GLU A 4 -6.11 14.35 12.07
C GLU A 4 -7.45 14.89 11.57
N LYS A 5 -7.52 15.30 10.30
CA LYS A 5 -8.73 15.93 9.74
C LYS A 5 -9.71 14.95 9.09
N THR A 6 -9.24 13.76 8.68
CA THR A 6 -10.05 12.82 7.90
C THR A 6 -10.11 11.45 8.56
N ILE A 7 -8.96 10.81 8.77
CA ILE A 7 -8.91 9.41 9.24
C ILE A 7 -9.43 9.28 10.66
N ARG A 8 -8.85 10.01 11.64
CA ARG A 8 -9.27 9.91 13.05
C ARG A 8 -10.74 10.30 13.26
N PRO A 9 -11.26 11.39 12.68
CA PRO A 9 -12.67 11.73 12.82
C PRO A 9 -13.60 10.67 12.25
N ALA A 10 -13.26 10.04 11.11
CA ALA A 10 -14.06 8.96 10.52
C ALA A 10 -14.05 7.71 11.40
N LEU A 11 -12.87 7.28 11.87
CA LEU A 11 -12.74 6.14 12.78
C LEU A 11 -13.49 6.38 14.11
N ALA A 12 -13.47 7.62 14.64
CA ALA A 12 -14.22 7.97 15.84
C ALA A 12 -15.75 7.87 15.66
N ARG A 13 -16.26 7.93 14.43
CA ARG A 13 -17.66 7.68 14.09
C ARG A 13 -17.97 6.20 13.82
N GLY A 14 -16.97 5.31 13.93
CA GLY A 14 -17.12 3.88 13.64
C GLY A 14 -17.14 3.55 12.15
N GLU A 15 -16.68 4.47 11.29
CA GLU A 15 -16.63 4.25 9.85
C GLU A 15 -15.42 3.39 9.44
N VAL A 16 -15.56 2.66 8.34
CA VAL A 16 -14.41 2.02 7.67
C VAL A 16 -13.70 3.08 6.82
N VAL A 17 -12.40 3.23 7.03
CA VAL A 17 -11.56 4.12 6.22
C VAL A 17 -10.72 3.31 5.24
N ILE A 18 -10.86 3.61 3.96
CA ILE A 18 -10.00 3.11 2.89
C ILE A 18 -9.12 4.27 2.43
N THR A 19 -7.80 4.08 2.45
CA THR A 19 -6.84 5.11 2.05
C THR A 19 -5.86 4.53 1.03
N ASP A 20 -5.61 5.29 -0.04
CA ASP A 20 -4.59 4.94 -1.03
C ASP A 20 -3.23 5.39 -0.51
N ARG A 21 -2.42 4.39 -0.12
CA ARG A 21 -1.14 4.52 0.60
C ARG A 21 -1.28 5.03 2.03
N PHE A 22 -0.29 4.66 2.84
CA PHE A 22 -0.08 5.14 4.19
C PHE A 22 1.43 5.12 4.51
N ALA A 23 1.83 5.11 5.78
CA ALA A 23 3.22 5.20 6.23
C ALA A 23 4.20 4.21 5.57
N ASP A 24 3.72 3.02 5.16
CA ASP A 24 4.56 2.00 4.51
C ASP A 24 5.16 2.47 3.18
N SER A 25 4.44 3.32 2.42
CA SER A 25 5.00 3.92 1.21
C SER A 25 6.19 4.81 1.53
N THR A 26 6.13 5.58 2.61
CA THR A 26 7.26 6.41 3.06
C THR A 26 8.43 5.54 3.50
N ARG A 27 8.19 4.46 4.26
CA ARG A 27 9.24 3.51 4.69
C ARG A 27 10.01 2.97 3.49
N VAL A 28 9.30 2.48 2.48
CA VAL A 28 9.92 1.91 1.27
C VAL A 28 10.63 2.99 0.46
N PHE A 29 9.93 4.06 0.04
CA PHE A 29 10.53 5.03 -0.88
C PHE A 29 11.67 5.84 -0.26
N GLN A 30 11.56 6.21 1.01
CA GLN A 30 12.65 6.91 1.69
C GLN A 30 13.81 5.96 2.00
N GLY A 31 13.53 4.71 2.35
CA GLY A 31 14.57 3.69 2.51
C GLY A 31 15.36 3.42 1.22
N LEU A 32 14.70 3.53 0.05
CA LEU A 32 15.37 3.34 -1.24
C LEU A 32 16.15 4.55 -1.73
N THR A 33 15.65 5.76 -1.47
CA THR A 33 16.33 6.99 -1.87
C THR A 33 17.43 7.38 -0.89
N ARG A 34 17.32 6.98 0.38
CA ARG A 34 18.24 7.30 1.48
C ARG A 34 18.30 6.14 2.49
N GLY A 35 19.17 5.17 2.20
CA GLY A 35 19.24 3.89 2.92
C GLY A 35 19.53 3.96 4.42
N ASP A 36 20.03 5.09 4.92
CA ASP A 36 20.31 5.34 6.34
C ASP A 36 19.10 5.86 7.14
N LEU A 37 17.99 6.18 6.47
CA LEU A 37 16.85 6.85 7.11
C LEU A 37 15.76 5.92 7.64
N SER A 38 15.84 4.59 7.45
CA SER A 38 14.75 3.69 7.88
C SER A 38 14.38 3.87 9.36
N ALA A 39 15.39 3.86 10.24
CA ALA A 39 15.18 4.06 11.68
C ALA A 39 14.62 5.45 12.03
N ILE A 40 14.97 6.47 11.24
CA ILE A 40 14.45 7.83 11.41
C ILE A 40 12.99 7.90 10.97
N VAL A 41 12.63 7.26 9.84
CA VAL A 41 11.25 7.19 9.35
C VAL A 41 10.36 6.50 10.38
N ASP A 42 10.81 5.39 10.96
CA ASP A 42 10.04 4.68 11.99
C ASP A 42 9.88 5.53 13.25
N ARG A 43 10.94 6.19 13.72
CA ARG A 43 10.83 7.11 14.87
C ARG A 43 9.88 8.27 14.58
N LEU A 44 9.90 8.84 13.37
CA LEU A 44 8.98 9.90 12.98
C LEU A 44 7.53 9.40 12.88
N HIS A 45 7.33 8.17 12.38
CA HIS A 45 6.02 7.54 12.38
C HIS A 45 5.48 7.40 13.81
N ASP A 46 6.29 6.88 14.73
CA ASP A 46 5.88 6.69 16.12
C ASP A 46 5.51 8.02 16.80
N LEU A 47 6.29 9.07 16.55
CA LEU A 47 6.08 10.39 17.16
C LEU A 47 4.90 11.16 16.56
N MET A 48 4.69 11.06 15.24
CA MET A 48 3.75 11.94 14.52
C MET A 48 2.44 11.25 14.12
N ILE A 49 2.48 9.95 13.88
CA ILE A 49 1.34 9.16 13.39
C ILE A 49 0.84 8.22 14.49
N GLY A 50 1.75 7.41 15.05
CA GLY A 50 1.49 6.53 16.20
C GLY A 50 0.34 5.55 15.99
N MET A 51 0.00 5.23 14.74
CA MET A 51 -1.06 4.29 14.40
C MET A 51 -0.73 3.55 13.12
N GLU A 52 -1.16 2.30 13.05
CA GLU A 52 -1.05 1.46 11.87
C GLU A 52 -2.44 1.06 11.38
N PRO A 53 -2.62 0.80 10.07
CA PRO A 53 -3.85 0.22 9.54
C PRO A 53 -4.14 -1.16 10.14
N ASP A 54 -5.42 -1.47 10.38
CA ASP A 54 -5.85 -2.82 10.80
C ASP A 54 -5.60 -3.89 9.72
N LEU A 55 -5.57 -3.45 8.46
CA LEU A 55 -5.32 -4.27 7.27
C LEU A 55 -4.61 -3.42 6.22
N THR A 56 -3.63 -4.03 5.54
CA THR A 56 -2.97 -3.43 4.39
C THR A 56 -3.00 -4.42 3.22
N LEU A 57 -3.64 -4.02 2.13
CA LEU A 57 -3.63 -4.80 0.89
C LEU A 57 -2.43 -4.35 0.05
N LEU A 58 -1.45 -5.25 -0.11
CA LEU A 58 -0.31 -5.04 -0.99
C LEU A 58 -0.60 -5.69 -2.33
N PHE A 59 -0.82 -4.89 -3.37
CA PHE A 59 -0.98 -5.36 -4.74
C PHE A 59 0.41 -5.65 -5.34
N ASP A 60 0.78 -6.92 -5.39
CA ASP A 60 2.06 -7.36 -5.96
C ASP A 60 1.92 -7.60 -7.47
N LEU A 61 2.76 -6.97 -8.25
CA LEU A 61 2.77 -7.04 -9.71
C LEU A 61 4.21 -7.03 -10.21
N ASP A 62 4.44 -7.63 -11.38
CA ASP A 62 5.70 -7.46 -12.09
C ASP A 62 6.03 -5.96 -12.30
N PRO A 63 7.21 -5.48 -11.88
CA PRO A 63 7.57 -4.07 -11.98
C PRO A 63 7.51 -3.50 -13.41
N ALA A 64 7.84 -4.28 -14.43
CA ALA A 64 7.80 -3.82 -15.82
C ALA A 64 6.35 -3.67 -16.30
N ILE A 65 5.46 -4.60 -15.93
CA ILE A 65 4.02 -4.46 -16.22
C ILE A 65 3.44 -3.25 -15.48
N GLY A 66 3.79 -3.08 -14.20
CA GLY A 66 3.35 -1.94 -13.38
C GLY A 66 3.79 -0.60 -13.97
N LEU A 67 5.06 -0.48 -14.35
CA LEU A 67 5.61 0.71 -14.98
C LEU A 67 4.91 1.02 -16.31
N ALA A 68 4.74 0.01 -17.18
CA ALA A 68 4.05 0.18 -18.45
C ALA A 68 2.60 0.68 -18.28
N ARG A 69 1.86 0.12 -17.32
CA ARG A 69 0.49 0.56 -16.97
C ARG A 69 0.46 1.99 -16.46
N ALA A 70 1.43 2.40 -15.64
CA ALA A 70 1.51 3.75 -15.11
C ALA A 70 1.84 4.78 -16.19
N THR A 71 2.82 4.49 -17.07
CA THR A 71 3.19 5.37 -18.18
C THR A 71 2.08 5.52 -19.23
N ALA A 72 1.22 4.51 -19.39
CA ALA A 72 0.09 4.57 -20.31
C ALA A 72 -1.06 5.46 -19.80
N ARG A 73 -1.11 5.77 -18.50
CA ARG A 73 -2.12 6.69 -17.93
C ARG A 73 -1.72 8.13 -18.24
N ALA A 74 -2.33 8.72 -19.25
CA ALA A 74 -2.14 10.13 -19.58
C ALA A 74 -2.44 11.04 -18.38
N GLY A 75 -1.49 11.92 -18.02
CA GLY A 75 -1.67 12.96 -16.99
C GLY A 75 -1.32 12.55 -15.55
N ALA A 76 -0.81 11.35 -15.30
CA ALA A 76 -0.30 10.97 -13.98
C ALA A 76 1.07 11.65 -13.70
N GLU A 77 1.24 12.22 -12.51
CA GLU A 77 2.55 12.73 -12.06
C GLU A 77 3.47 11.53 -11.80
N LEU A 78 4.40 11.23 -12.73
CA LEU A 78 5.27 10.05 -12.73
C LEU A 78 6.44 10.13 -11.73
N ARG A 79 6.22 10.70 -10.55
CA ARG A 79 7.29 11.04 -9.59
C ARG A 79 8.21 9.88 -9.23
N PHE A 80 7.68 8.66 -9.09
CA PHE A 80 8.47 7.48 -8.75
C PHE A 80 8.67 6.56 -9.97
N GLU A 81 7.73 6.57 -10.89
CA GLU A 81 7.74 5.82 -12.15
C GLU A 81 8.89 6.26 -13.05
N ASP A 82 9.20 7.56 -13.08
CA ASP A 82 10.34 8.13 -13.82
C ASP A 82 11.70 7.69 -13.28
N MET A 83 11.76 7.11 -12.08
CA MET A 83 12.99 6.54 -11.52
C MET A 83 13.37 5.21 -12.16
N GLY A 84 12.52 4.68 -13.06
CA GLY A 84 12.82 3.54 -13.92
C GLY A 84 12.68 2.17 -13.25
N LEU A 85 12.88 1.13 -14.05
CA LEU A 85 12.60 -0.27 -13.68
C LEU A 85 13.40 -0.76 -12.47
N ASP A 86 14.66 -0.34 -12.32
CA ASP A 86 15.50 -0.73 -11.18
C ASP A 86 14.90 -0.23 -9.85
N PHE A 87 14.43 1.02 -9.83
CA PHE A 87 13.76 1.58 -8.66
C PHE A 87 12.47 0.82 -8.34
N GLN A 88 11.63 0.55 -9.36
CA GLN A 88 10.39 -0.20 -9.18
C GLN A 88 10.63 -1.63 -8.67
N THR A 89 11.69 -2.28 -9.15
CA THR A 89 12.11 -3.62 -8.69
C THR A 89 12.52 -3.59 -7.21
N LYS A 90 13.30 -2.59 -6.80
CA LYS A 90 13.69 -2.39 -5.40
C LYS A 90 12.49 -2.03 -4.52
N ALA A 91 11.56 -1.21 -5.03
CA ALA A 91 10.32 -0.86 -4.33
C ALA A 91 9.47 -2.09 -4.05
N ARG A 92 9.25 -2.94 -5.06
CA ARG A 92 8.56 -4.22 -4.89
C ARG A 92 9.22 -5.07 -3.80
N ALA A 93 10.55 -5.22 -3.85
CA ALA A 93 11.27 -5.99 -2.84
C ALA A 93 11.09 -5.43 -1.42
N GLY A 94 11.13 -4.09 -1.26
CA GLY A 94 10.90 -3.41 0.02
C GLY A 94 9.49 -3.64 0.57
N PHE A 95 8.45 -3.51 -0.27
CA PHE A 95 7.08 -3.78 0.15
C PHE A 95 6.86 -5.24 0.52
N LEU A 96 7.41 -6.18 -0.25
CA LEU A 96 7.33 -7.61 0.07
C LEU A 96 8.06 -7.96 1.37
N ALA A 97 9.15 -7.28 1.69
CA ALA A 97 9.83 -7.43 2.98
C ALA A 97 8.96 -6.95 4.15
N LEU A 98 8.30 -5.79 4.02
CA LEU A 98 7.33 -5.31 5.02
C LEU A 98 6.16 -6.29 5.20
N ALA A 99 5.61 -6.81 4.10
CA ALA A 99 4.51 -7.77 4.14
C ALA A 99 4.88 -9.07 4.86
N LYS A 100 6.13 -9.51 4.78
CA LYS A 100 6.64 -10.66 5.54
C LYS A 100 6.84 -10.35 7.02
N ALA A 101 7.23 -9.12 7.35
CA ALA A 101 7.52 -8.70 8.72
C ALA A 101 6.26 -8.40 9.55
N HIS A 102 5.15 -8.06 8.91
CA HIS A 102 3.94 -7.58 9.60
C HIS A 102 2.69 -8.37 9.21
N ALA A 103 2.04 -8.99 10.20
CA ALA A 103 0.83 -9.80 10.01
C ALA A 103 -0.40 -9.02 9.49
N ARG A 104 -0.39 -7.68 9.54
CA ARG A 104 -1.46 -6.82 9.00
C ARG A 104 -1.52 -6.79 7.48
N PHE A 105 -0.49 -7.28 6.80
CA PHE A 105 -0.45 -7.29 5.34
C PHE A 105 -1.16 -8.51 4.75
N ARG A 106 -1.84 -8.27 3.64
CA ARG A 106 -2.31 -9.30 2.71
C ARG A 106 -1.81 -8.97 1.32
N VAL A 107 -1.00 -9.86 0.77
CA VAL A 107 -0.47 -9.72 -0.58
C VAL A 107 -1.53 -10.22 -1.56
N ILE A 108 -1.92 -9.36 -2.48
CA ILE A 108 -2.84 -9.65 -3.57
C ILE A 108 -2.01 -9.75 -4.84
N ASP A 109 -2.01 -10.93 -5.47
CA ASP A 109 -1.48 -11.06 -6.82
C ASP A 109 -2.30 -10.15 -7.76
N ALA A 110 -1.63 -9.15 -8.33
CA ALA A 110 -2.21 -8.15 -9.21
C ALA A 110 -1.82 -8.38 -10.68
N ASP A 111 -1.15 -9.50 -11.01
CA ASP A 111 -0.81 -9.93 -12.37
C ASP A 111 -2.00 -10.64 -13.05
N ALA A 112 -3.15 -9.96 -13.04
CA ALA A 112 -4.38 -10.38 -13.69
C ALA A 112 -5.16 -9.17 -14.19
N ASP A 113 -6.31 -9.42 -14.82
CA ASP A 113 -7.28 -8.39 -15.15
C ASP A 113 -7.95 -7.80 -13.89
N PRO A 114 -8.51 -6.58 -13.97
CA PRO A 114 -9.10 -5.90 -12.82
C PRO A 114 -10.21 -6.68 -12.10
N ASP A 115 -11.03 -7.46 -12.82
CA ASP A 115 -12.15 -8.19 -12.22
C ASP A 115 -11.65 -9.37 -11.38
N THR A 116 -10.64 -10.08 -11.90
CA THR A 116 -9.94 -11.14 -11.15
C THR A 116 -9.27 -10.58 -9.89
N VAL A 117 -8.57 -9.46 -10.00
CA VAL A 117 -7.93 -8.81 -8.83
C VAL A 117 -8.98 -8.37 -7.81
N ALA A 118 -10.09 -7.78 -8.25
CA ALA A 118 -11.18 -7.39 -7.37
C ALA A 118 -11.82 -8.59 -6.65
N ALA A 119 -11.96 -9.73 -7.33
CA ALA A 119 -12.45 -10.96 -6.71
C ALA A 119 -11.50 -11.47 -5.61
N ARG A 120 -10.18 -11.43 -5.85
CA ARG A 120 -9.16 -11.79 -4.84
C ARG A 120 -9.22 -10.88 -3.61
N VAL A 121 -9.39 -9.57 -3.81
CA VAL A 121 -9.60 -8.61 -2.72
C VAL A 121 -10.85 -8.95 -1.92
N ARG A 122 -11.99 -9.20 -2.58
CA ARG A 122 -13.24 -9.58 -1.90
C ARG A 122 -13.07 -10.84 -1.06
N SER A 123 -12.43 -11.89 -1.59
CA SER A 123 -12.15 -13.11 -0.82
C SER A 123 -11.32 -12.82 0.43
N THR A 124 -10.23 -12.07 0.26
CA THR A 124 -9.32 -11.70 1.35
C THR A 124 -10.03 -10.89 2.45
N LEU A 125 -10.90 -9.96 2.06
CA LEU A 125 -11.67 -9.15 3.00
C LEU A 125 -12.74 -9.99 3.73
N ALA A 126 -13.42 -10.90 3.03
CA ALA A 126 -14.42 -11.78 3.61
C ALA A 126 -13.81 -12.67 4.72
N GLU A 127 -12.65 -13.27 4.43
CA GLU A 127 -11.90 -14.06 5.40
C GLU A 127 -11.48 -13.24 6.63
N ARG A 128 -11.03 -11.99 6.41
CA ARG A 128 -10.51 -11.14 7.48
C ARG A 128 -11.59 -10.56 8.38
N LEU A 129 -12.74 -10.20 7.80
CA LEU A 129 -13.87 -9.57 8.50
C LEU A 129 -14.87 -10.60 9.05
N GLY A 130 -14.70 -11.89 8.72
CA GLY A 130 -15.62 -12.95 9.18
C GLY A 130 -17.02 -12.82 8.59
N THR A 131 -17.15 -12.17 7.42
CA THR A 131 -18.43 -11.92 6.75
C THR A 131 -18.37 -12.44 5.32
N SER A 132 -19.44 -13.06 4.82
CA SER A 132 -19.53 -13.31 3.37
C SER A 132 -19.83 -11.97 2.69
N LEU A 133 -18.85 -11.41 2.01
CA LEU A 133 -19.09 -10.23 1.17
C LEU A 133 -19.90 -10.69 -0.04
N SER A 134 -21.21 -10.38 -0.02
CA SER A 134 -22.12 -10.66 -1.14
C SER A 134 -21.66 -9.87 -2.36
N THR A 135 -21.49 -10.55 -3.48
CA THR A 135 -21.31 -9.91 -4.79
C THR A 135 -22.64 -9.28 -5.21
N ALA A 136 -22.69 -7.95 -5.28
CA ALA A 136 -23.73 -7.23 -6.01
C ALA A 136 -23.26 -6.98 -7.45
#